data_AF-A0A7S1ZDF1-F1
#
_entry.id   AF-A0A7S1ZDF1-F1
#
_cell.length_a   1.000
_cell.length_b   1.000
_cell.length_c   1.000
_cell.angle_alpha   90.00
_cell.angle_beta   90.00
_cell.angle_gamma   90.00
#
_symmetry.space_group_name_H-M   'P 1'
#
loop_
_entity.id
_entity.type
_entity.pdbx_description
1 polymer ?
#
loop_
_entity_poly.entity_id
_entity_poly.type
_entity_poly.pdbx_seq_one_letter_code
_entity_poly.pdbx_strand_id
1 'polypeptide(L)'
;VAHGALLLWKRLSPLFLASKSLGVRVFGSLAGFVKARQNEDFIAAVDIAAMTLVSGQWESPWCSTSISKMSVGFFLWGGFLVRGISGFQVQPAGISVRALSRTPNLAAVVSTDVETPRDIASMEEWATTYGVQRDEGFQLTTEDGIDVNVIAAQDLAAESTVLFVPSDIILSSNQAYQELSEYIAPAEEFLGRMDGTDHLPQFYLFIKLLMEYEAGDQSFYFSWLNSLPRSYYNGASMTPFCYECLPPLAATLAMKERTRFIYFSEALKTVDFISDQTKRDKDALKWVFQVAFTRSFETDGDWRIVPMVDMFNHGAEPEVQIYYDDEGNCYAYTTKDVPAGSPLRMSYGDPTNPSHLFARYGFLDETSPATFCKIMLTPTKQLVDMGYDHSRMLFYKDTGDVSEEVWDVLLYQILESNKNEQRAFYEAHMAGDSETKSYFHQNYFSETSAALQDHVDSFLRDLDELSRKVSALDINDHPRAPLILSHNEFVKQTFLAVKALNCPQPV
;
A
#
# COMPACT_ATOMS: atom_id res chain seq x y z
N VAL A 1 -14.40 2.06 -35.31
CA VAL A 1 -14.60 2.37 -33.87
C VAL A 1 -15.51 3.60 -33.67
N ALA A 2 -15.29 4.73 -34.34
CA ALA A 2 -16.13 5.94 -34.18
C ALA A 2 -17.61 5.86 -34.64
N HIS A 3 -17.99 4.88 -35.46
CA HIS A 3 -19.37 4.74 -35.96
C HIS A 3 -20.28 3.88 -35.05
N GLY A 4 -19.70 3.08 -34.15
CA GLY A 4 -20.45 2.25 -33.19
C GLY A 4 -20.95 3.02 -31.97
N ALA A 5 -20.18 4.02 -31.52
CA ALA A 5 -20.50 4.84 -30.35
C ALA A 5 -21.72 5.77 -30.57
N LEU A 6 -21.95 6.23 -31.81
CA LEU A 6 -23.04 7.16 -32.13
C LEU A 6 -24.44 6.50 -32.13
N LEU A 7 -24.50 5.17 -32.31
CA LEU A 7 -25.75 4.41 -32.31
C LEU A 7 -26.21 4.03 -30.89
N LEU A 8 -25.27 3.91 -29.94
CA LEU A 8 -25.58 3.62 -28.54
C LEU A 8 -26.15 4.87 -27.84
N TRP A 9 -25.63 6.06 -28.14
CA TRP A 9 -26.10 7.34 -27.56
C TRP A 9 -27.55 7.69 -27.99
N LYS A 10 -27.92 7.41 -29.25
CA LYS A 10 -29.28 7.65 -29.75
C LYS A 10 -30.35 6.73 -29.14
N ARG A 11 -29.97 5.59 -28.56
CA ARG A 11 -30.91 4.66 -27.90
C ARG A 11 -31.11 4.95 -26.41
N LEU A 12 -30.17 5.65 -25.76
CA LEU A 12 -30.22 5.90 -24.31
C LEU A 12 -30.75 7.30 -23.93
N SER A 13 -30.78 8.24 -24.87
CA SER A 13 -31.28 9.61 -24.66
C SER A 13 -32.74 9.75 -24.18
N PRO A 14 -33.72 8.87 -24.50
CA PRO A 14 -35.09 9.04 -24.05
C PRO A 14 -35.34 8.64 -22.58
N LEU A 15 -34.43 7.87 -21.96
CA LEU A 15 -34.61 7.36 -20.59
C LEU A 15 -34.20 8.36 -19.51
N PHE A 16 -33.38 9.36 -19.86
CA PHE A 16 -32.88 10.37 -18.90
C PHE A 16 -33.75 11.63 -18.77
N LEU A 17 -34.69 11.85 -19.69
CA LEU A 17 -35.53 13.07 -19.72
C LEU A 17 -36.87 12.95 -18.98
N ALA A 18 -37.18 11.81 -18.34
CA ALA A 18 -38.49 11.56 -17.72
C ALA A 18 -38.52 11.61 -16.18
N SER A 19 -37.43 11.98 -15.48
CA SER A 19 -37.44 12.00 -13.99
C SER A 19 -37.36 13.40 -13.34
N LYS A 20 -37.55 14.48 -14.12
CA LYS A 20 -37.58 15.86 -13.60
C LYS A 20 -38.91 16.56 -13.88
N SER A 21 -40.05 15.92 -13.56
CA SER A 21 -41.30 16.65 -13.28
C SER A 21 -42.35 15.77 -12.61
N LEU A 22 -42.52 15.98 -11.30
CA LEU A 22 -43.77 16.00 -10.51
C LEU A 22 -43.52 15.44 -9.12
N GLY A 23 -43.66 16.31 -8.12
CA GLY A 23 -43.84 15.92 -6.74
C GLY A 23 -45.27 15.49 -6.43
N VAL A 24 -45.40 14.84 -5.27
CA VAL A 24 -46.60 14.63 -4.44
C VAL A 24 -47.46 13.39 -4.75
N ARG A 25 -47.38 12.45 -3.78
CA ARG A 25 -48.39 11.48 -3.27
C ARG A 25 -49.12 10.57 -4.28
N VAL A 26 -48.83 9.26 -4.22
CA VAL A 26 -49.82 8.21 -3.89
C VAL A 26 -49.12 7.07 -3.16
N PHE A 27 -49.54 6.81 -1.91
CA PHE A 27 -49.30 5.56 -1.18
C PHE A 27 -50.26 4.51 -1.74
N GLY A 28 -49.78 3.32 -2.11
CA GLY A 28 -50.67 2.20 -2.41
C GLY A 28 -50.02 1.05 -3.17
N SER A 29 -49.67 0.00 -2.42
CA SER A 29 -49.71 -1.41 -2.85
C SER A 29 -48.76 -1.86 -3.97
N LEU A 30 -47.61 -2.41 -3.58
CA LEU A 30 -47.13 -3.69 -4.14
C LEU A 30 -46.10 -4.31 -3.18
N ALA A 31 -46.63 -4.88 -2.10
CA ALA A 31 -45.92 -5.90 -1.33
C ALA A 31 -46.07 -7.23 -2.07
N GLY A 32 -44.93 -7.84 -2.43
CA GLY A 32 -44.86 -9.23 -2.87
C GLY A 32 -44.33 -9.40 -4.29
N PHE A 33 -43.01 -9.51 -4.45
CA PHE A 33 -42.32 -10.71 -4.97
C PHE A 33 -40.81 -10.44 -5.10
N VAL A 34 -40.02 -11.45 -4.72
CA VAL A 34 -38.56 -11.61 -4.92
C VAL A 34 -37.63 -10.88 -3.94
N LYS A 35 -37.28 -11.63 -2.90
CA LYS A 35 -36.04 -11.53 -2.13
C LYS A 35 -34.86 -11.90 -3.06
N ALA A 36 -34.37 -10.93 -3.84
CA ALA A 36 -33.11 -11.07 -4.59
C ALA A 36 -31.97 -10.58 -3.69
N ARG A 37 -30.98 -11.45 -3.42
CA ARG A 37 -29.71 -11.06 -2.83
C ARG A 37 -29.14 -9.89 -3.64
N GLN A 38 -29.00 -8.73 -3.01
CA GLN A 38 -28.19 -7.65 -3.53
C GLN A 38 -26.75 -8.18 -3.62
N ASN A 39 -26.22 -8.24 -4.84
CA ASN A 39 -24.82 -8.52 -5.06
C ASN A 39 -24.09 -7.18 -4.90
N GLU A 40 -23.77 -6.81 -3.66
CA GLU A 40 -23.07 -5.56 -3.31
C GLU A 40 -21.78 -5.38 -4.13
N ASP A 41 -21.14 -6.48 -4.52
CA ASP A 41 -19.94 -6.49 -5.36
C ASP A 41 -20.21 -6.01 -6.81
N PHE A 42 -21.40 -6.24 -7.35
CA PHE A 42 -21.76 -5.76 -8.70
C PHE A 42 -22.08 -4.27 -8.71
N ILE A 43 -22.74 -3.78 -7.66
CA ILE A 43 -23.01 -2.35 -7.49
C ILE A 43 -21.69 -1.61 -7.26
N ALA A 44 -20.81 -2.15 -6.41
CA ALA A 44 -19.46 -1.64 -6.25
C ALA A 44 -18.68 -1.61 -7.58
N ALA A 45 -18.75 -2.66 -8.41
CA ALA A 45 -18.08 -2.67 -9.71
C ALA A 45 -18.60 -1.61 -10.70
N VAL A 46 -19.91 -1.32 -10.67
CA VAL A 46 -20.53 -0.29 -11.51
C VAL A 46 -20.22 1.13 -11.02
N ASP A 47 -20.26 1.35 -9.70
CA ASP A 47 -19.87 2.64 -9.10
C ASP A 47 -18.36 2.88 -9.24
N ILE A 48 -17.54 1.82 -9.16
CA ILE A 48 -16.11 1.86 -9.46
C ILE A 48 -15.90 2.20 -10.94
N ALA A 49 -16.60 1.59 -11.89
CA ALA A 49 -16.43 1.95 -13.31
C ALA A 49 -16.81 3.42 -13.60
N ALA A 50 -17.82 3.95 -12.92
CA ALA A 50 -18.21 5.36 -13.02
C ALA A 50 -17.17 6.30 -12.39
N MET A 51 -16.56 5.91 -11.27
CA MET A 51 -15.46 6.66 -10.64
C MET A 51 -14.14 6.49 -11.38
N THR A 52 -13.87 5.34 -12.01
CA THR A 52 -12.70 5.09 -12.86
C THR A 52 -12.76 5.92 -14.16
N LEU A 53 -13.95 6.23 -14.66
CA LEU A 53 -14.13 7.21 -15.73
C LEU A 53 -13.80 8.65 -15.30
N VAL A 54 -13.93 8.97 -14.01
CA VAL A 54 -13.51 10.26 -13.42
C VAL A 54 -12.03 10.23 -13.01
N SER A 55 -11.49 9.07 -12.60
CA SER A 55 -10.10 8.89 -12.21
C SER A 55 -9.16 8.53 -13.36
N GLY A 56 -9.68 8.15 -14.54
CA GLY A 56 -8.90 7.98 -15.78
C GLY A 56 -8.29 9.27 -16.34
N GLN A 57 -8.55 10.42 -15.69
CA GLN A 57 -7.80 11.66 -15.89
C GLN A 57 -6.60 11.82 -14.92
N TRP A 58 -6.38 10.84 -14.04
CA TRP A 58 -5.27 10.76 -13.08
C TRP A 58 -4.30 9.63 -13.45
N GLU A 59 -4.20 9.32 -14.74
CA GLU A 59 -3.12 8.48 -15.26
C GLU A 59 -1.79 9.18 -14.99
N SER A 60 -1.06 8.58 -14.06
CA SER A 60 0.33 8.85 -13.79
C SER A 60 1.14 7.77 -14.50
N PRO A 61 2.16 8.09 -15.31
CA PRO A 61 3.15 7.11 -15.76
C PRO A 61 4.12 6.69 -14.64
N TRP A 62 3.73 6.80 -13.36
CA TRP A 62 4.64 6.85 -12.22
C TRP A 62 4.77 5.51 -11.44
N CYS A 63 4.54 4.38 -12.12
CA CYS A 63 5.13 3.10 -11.73
C CYS A 63 6.41 2.84 -12.55
N SER A 64 7.31 3.82 -12.57
CA SER A 64 8.74 3.54 -12.73
C SER A 64 9.39 4.10 -11.48
N THR A 65 10.05 3.24 -10.71
CA THR A 65 11.01 3.59 -9.68
C THR A 65 11.83 4.80 -10.12
N SER A 66 11.53 5.97 -9.56
CA SER A 66 12.39 7.14 -9.68
C SER A 66 13.62 6.81 -8.86
N ILE A 67 14.64 6.27 -9.54
CA ILE A 67 16.02 6.29 -9.07
C ILE A 67 16.33 7.77 -8.86
N SER A 68 16.21 8.22 -7.61
CA SER A 68 16.86 9.44 -7.21
C SER A 68 18.35 9.22 -7.48
N LYS A 69 18.87 9.96 -8.45
CA LYS A 69 20.31 10.15 -8.61
C LYS A 69 20.79 10.76 -7.30
N MET A 70 21.23 9.93 -6.37
CA MET A 70 22.15 10.36 -5.33
C MET A 70 23.32 11.00 -6.07
N SER A 71 23.52 12.28 -5.83
CA SER A 71 24.73 12.99 -6.21
C SER A 71 25.93 12.11 -5.85
N VAL A 72 26.69 11.72 -6.86
CA VAL A 72 27.99 11.05 -6.70
C VAL A 72 28.93 12.08 -6.06
N GLY A 73 28.87 12.16 -4.73
CA GLY A 73 29.96 12.68 -3.93
C GLY A 73 31.13 11.72 -4.13
N PHE A 74 32.21 12.22 -4.72
CA PHE A 74 33.50 11.53 -4.77
C PHE A 74 33.95 11.21 -3.33
N PHE A 75 33.53 10.06 -2.81
CA PHE A 75 34.16 9.45 -1.63
C PHE A 75 35.35 8.64 -2.12
N LEU A 76 36.53 9.11 -1.73
CA LEU A 76 37.78 8.39 -1.87
C LEU A 76 37.61 6.98 -1.30
N TRP A 77 37.88 6.00 -2.15
CA TRP A 77 37.96 4.58 -1.84
C TRP A 77 38.92 4.34 -0.66
N GLY A 78 38.37 4.27 0.55
CA GLY A 78 38.99 3.57 1.67
C GLY A 78 38.51 2.12 1.59
N GLY A 79 39.42 1.19 1.32
CA GLY A 79 39.09 -0.23 1.25
C GLY A 79 38.41 -0.69 2.53
N PHE A 80 37.14 -1.09 2.42
CA PHE A 80 36.45 -1.84 3.44
C PHE A 80 37.06 -3.25 3.50
N LEU A 81 37.92 -3.46 4.48
CA LEU A 81 38.17 -4.79 5.02
C LEU A 81 36.88 -5.21 5.73
N VAL A 82 36.04 -5.99 5.05
CA VAL A 82 35.00 -6.80 5.70
C VAL A 82 35.73 -7.69 6.69
N ARG A 83 35.73 -7.31 7.97
CA ARG A 83 36.10 -8.23 9.04
C ARG A 83 35.10 -9.37 8.97
N GLY A 84 35.57 -10.54 8.53
CA GLY A 84 34.74 -11.74 8.49
C GLY A 84 34.12 -11.98 9.85
N ILE A 85 32.81 -11.74 9.95
CA ILE A 85 32.00 -12.22 11.06
C ILE A 85 31.85 -13.71 10.83
N SER A 86 32.72 -14.48 11.47
CA SER A 86 32.59 -15.93 11.61
C SER A 86 31.40 -16.20 12.54
N GLY A 87 30.20 -16.33 11.98
CA GLY A 87 28.98 -16.57 12.77
C GLY A 87 27.95 -17.47 12.09
N PHE A 88 27.79 -17.36 10.76
CA PHE A 88 26.78 -18.14 10.05
C PHE A 88 27.42 -19.21 9.16
N GLN A 89 27.07 -20.47 9.40
CA GLN A 89 27.56 -21.60 8.62
C GLN A 89 26.51 -21.99 7.59
N VAL A 90 26.80 -21.76 6.31
CA VAL A 90 25.92 -22.18 5.22
C VAL A 90 25.99 -23.72 5.10
N GLN A 91 24.87 -24.41 5.38
CA GLN A 91 24.71 -25.81 5.03
C GLN A 91 23.80 -25.91 3.79
N PRO A 92 24.21 -26.60 2.72
CA PRO A 92 23.36 -26.76 1.54
C PRO A 92 22.18 -27.68 1.86
N ALA A 93 20.96 -27.14 1.85
CA ALA A 93 19.74 -27.93 1.96
C ALA A 93 19.28 -28.34 0.54
N GLY A 94 19.45 -29.62 0.17
CA GLY A 94 18.94 -30.11 -1.09
C GLY A 94 17.40 -30.18 -1.09
N ILE A 95 16.73 -29.24 -1.76
CA ILE A 95 15.28 -29.31 -1.98
C ILE A 95 14.97 -30.26 -3.14
N SER A 96 14.34 -31.40 -2.83
CA SER A 96 13.85 -32.36 -3.83
C SER A 96 12.43 -32.00 -4.25
N VAL A 97 12.26 -31.41 -5.45
CA VAL A 97 10.95 -31.19 -6.07
C VAL A 97 10.29 -32.55 -6.38
N ARG A 98 9.27 -32.94 -5.58
CA ARG A 98 8.55 -34.20 -5.78
C ARG A 98 7.33 -34.00 -6.67
N ALA A 99 7.23 -34.84 -7.70
CA ALA A 99 6.16 -34.82 -8.70
C ALA A 99 4.75 -35.02 -8.10
N LEU A 100 3.82 -34.23 -8.63
CA LEU A 100 2.38 -34.26 -8.36
C LEU A 100 1.77 -35.64 -8.68
N SER A 101 1.38 -36.39 -7.65
CA SER A 101 0.42 -37.49 -7.77
C SER A 101 -0.50 -37.49 -6.55
N ARG A 102 -1.72 -36.96 -6.72
CA ARG A 102 -2.72 -36.71 -5.67
C ARG A 102 -3.57 -37.95 -5.39
N THR A 103 -3.70 -38.31 -4.11
CA THR A 103 -4.89 -38.97 -3.54
C THR A 103 -5.38 -38.11 -2.37
N PRO A 104 -6.69 -37.85 -2.23
CA PRO A 104 -7.21 -36.92 -1.23
C PRO A 104 -7.33 -37.63 0.13
N ASN A 105 -6.27 -37.58 0.93
CA ASN A 105 -6.49 -37.41 2.36
C ASN A 105 -6.89 -35.94 2.57
N LEU A 106 -7.84 -35.68 3.46
CA LEU A 106 -8.20 -34.31 3.86
C LEU A 106 -6.98 -33.68 4.54
N ALA A 107 -6.08 -33.09 3.75
CA ALA A 107 -4.94 -32.33 4.23
C ALA A 107 -5.47 -31.20 5.12
N ALA A 108 -4.83 -30.98 6.27
CA ALA A 108 -5.15 -29.82 7.08
C ALA A 108 -4.76 -28.57 6.28
N VAL A 109 -5.73 -27.70 5.99
CA VAL A 109 -5.50 -26.42 5.31
C VAL A 109 -5.39 -25.33 6.37
N VAL A 110 -4.63 -24.27 6.07
CA VAL A 110 -4.52 -23.10 6.95
C VAL A 110 -5.90 -22.50 7.18
N SER A 111 -6.31 -22.38 8.43
CA SER A 111 -7.58 -21.72 8.78
C SER A 111 -7.47 -20.22 8.53
N THR A 112 -8.46 -19.63 7.87
CA THR A 112 -8.58 -18.18 7.66
C THR A 112 -9.47 -17.49 8.70
N ASP A 113 -9.98 -18.24 9.68
CA ASP A 113 -10.77 -17.70 10.78
C ASP A 113 -9.90 -16.78 11.65
N VAL A 114 -10.41 -15.57 11.89
CA VAL A 114 -9.75 -14.50 12.66
C VAL A 114 -9.46 -14.90 14.10
N GLU A 115 -10.22 -15.83 14.67
CA GLU A 115 -10.04 -16.32 16.04
C GLU A 115 -9.01 -17.47 16.11
N THR A 116 -8.50 -17.96 14.97
CA THR A 116 -7.51 -19.04 14.98
C THR A 116 -6.14 -18.51 15.40
N PRO A 117 -5.54 -19.05 16.47
CA PRO A 117 -4.20 -18.64 16.90
C PRO A 117 -3.14 -18.89 15.82
N ARG A 118 -2.14 -18.01 15.78
CA ARG A 118 -0.98 -18.14 14.89
C ARG A 118 0.00 -19.17 15.46
N ASP A 119 0.50 -20.07 14.62
CA ASP A 119 1.48 -21.08 15.04
C ASP A 119 2.92 -20.61 14.79
N ILE A 120 3.40 -19.72 15.65
CA ILE A 120 4.75 -19.15 15.55
C ILE A 120 5.83 -20.19 15.85
N ALA A 121 5.60 -21.07 16.84
CA ALA A 121 6.58 -22.06 17.27
C ALA A 121 6.93 -23.04 16.15
N SER A 122 5.93 -23.59 15.45
CA SER A 122 6.16 -24.49 14.31
C SER A 122 6.88 -23.79 13.15
N MET A 123 6.65 -22.49 12.97
CA MET A 123 7.35 -21.71 11.95
C MET A 123 8.82 -21.46 12.32
N GLU A 124 9.15 -21.18 13.58
CA GLU A 124 10.54 -21.04 14.01
C GLU A 124 11.33 -22.36 13.88
N GLU A 125 10.71 -23.49 14.21
CA GLU A 125 11.30 -24.82 14.01
C GLU A 125 11.52 -25.12 12.52
N TRP A 126 10.50 -24.83 11.69
CA TRP A 126 10.60 -24.94 10.24
C TRP A 126 11.73 -24.08 9.67
N ALA A 127 11.79 -22.80 10.04
CA ALA A 127 12.80 -21.85 9.57
C ALA A 127 14.21 -22.36 9.91
N THR A 128 14.42 -22.78 11.16
CA THR A 128 15.70 -23.34 11.63
C THR A 128 16.08 -24.61 10.85
N THR A 129 15.11 -25.50 10.62
CA THR A 129 15.31 -26.74 9.85
C THR A 129 15.77 -26.46 8.41
N TYR A 130 15.29 -25.37 7.82
CA TYR A 130 15.64 -24.97 6.45
C TYR A 130 16.72 -23.89 6.38
N GLY A 131 17.58 -23.79 7.40
CA GLY A 131 18.82 -23.05 7.33
C GLY A 131 18.70 -21.55 7.61
N VAL A 132 17.56 -21.07 8.09
CA VAL A 132 17.45 -19.72 8.66
C VAL A 132 18.31 -19.64 9.90
N GLN A 133 19.13 -18.60 10.00
CA GLN A 133 20.00 -18.37 11.15
C GLN A 133 19.72 -17.00 11.75
N ARG A 134 19.75 -16.93 13.08
CA ARG A 134 19.39 -15.76 13.87
C ARG A 134 20.52 -15.39 14.80
N ASP A 135 20.75 -14.10 15.00
CA ASP A 135 21.55 -13.63 16.12
C ASP A 135 20.85 -13.94 17.45
N GLU A 136 21.60 -14.12 18.54
CA GLU A 136 21.03 -14.34 19.88
C GLU A 136 20.16 -13.16 20.35
N GLY A 137 20.39 -11.96 19.82
CA GLY A 137 19.57 -10.79 20.03
C GLY A 137 18.31 -10.71 19.19
N PHE A 138 18.07 -11.60 18.22
CA PHE A 138 16.80 -11.62 17.48
C PHE A 138 15.73 -12.38 18.26
N GLN A 139 14.63 -11.71 18.60
CA GLN A 139 13.50 -12.34 19.27
C GLN A 139 12.15 -11.94 18.67
N LEU A 140 11.31 -12.94 18.37
CA LEU A 140 9.90 -12.72 18.11
C LEU A 140 9.15 -12.57 19.43
N THR A 141 8.30 -11.55 19.51
CA THR A 141 7.45 -11.28 20.66
C THR A 141 6.05 -10.91 20.23
N THR A 142 5.13 -10.85 21.18
CA THR A 142 3.75 -10.39 21.01
C THR A 142 3.30 -9.69 22.29
N GLU A 143 2.65 -8.54 22.15
CA GLU A 143 2.10 -7.80 23.30
C GLU A 143 0.65 -8.19 23.60
N ASP A 144 -0.13 -8.49 22.56
CA ASP A 144 -1.57 -8.74 22.61
C ASP A 144 -1.95 -10.21 22.28
N GLY A 145 -0.97 -11.04 21.92
CA GLY A 145 -1.18 -12.42 21.48
C GLY A 145 -1.65 -12.55 20.03
N ILE A 146 -1.76 -11.45 19.29
CA ILE A 146 -2.31 -11.38 17.92
C ILE A 146 -1.20 -10.94 16.97
N ASP A 147 -0.62 -9.77 17.25
CA ASP A 147 0.46 -9.20 16.45
C ASP A 147 1.80 -9.72 16.94
N VAL A 148 2.68 -10.01 15.98
CA VAL A 148 4.01 -10.55 16.23
C VAL A 148 5.00 -9.59 15.62
N ASN A 149 5.97 -9.18 16.44
CA ASN A 149 7.01 -8.24 16.06
C ASN A 149 8.38 -8.77 16.49
N VAL A 150 9.43 -8.22 15.88
CA VAL A 150 10.81 -8.53 16.25
C VAL A 150 11.34 -7.46 17.20
N ILE A 151 12.03 -7.89 18.26
CA ILE A 151 12.76 -7.02 19.19
C ILE A 151 14.22 -7.48 19.32
N ALA A 152 15.07 -6.58 19.80
CA ALA A 152 16.42 -6.86 20.23
C ALA A 152 16.40 -7.44 21.66
N ALA A 153 16.73 -8.72 21.85
CA ALA A 153 16.80 -9.33 23.19
C ALA A 153 18.03 -8.89 24.00
N GLN A 154 19.05 -8.36 23.31
CA GLN A 154 20.27 -7.80 23.88
C GLN A 154 20.70 -6.57 23.08
N ASP A 155 21.70 -5.84 23.57
CA ASP A 155 22.27 -4.73 22.82
C ASP A 155 22.93 -5.25 21.53
N LEU A 156 22.56 -4.67 20.39
CA LEU A 156 23.09 -5.00 19.08
C LEU A 156 23.91 -3.83 18.57
N ALA A 157 25.16 -4.08 18.16
CA ALA A 157 25.97 -3.08 17.51
C ALA A 157 25.43 -2.75 16.10
N ALA A 158 25.70 -1.55 15.60
CA ALA A 158 25.48 -1.20 14.20
C ALA A 158 26.20 -2.17 13.25
N GLU A 159 25.62 -2.38 12.06
CA GLU A 159 26.14 -3.25 11.00
C GLU A 159 26.25 -4.74 11.40
N SER A 160 25.59 -5.17 12.47
CA SER A 160 25.51 -6.57 12.86
C SER A 160 24.43 -7.29 12.04
N THR A 161 24.72 -8.50 11.59
CA THR A 161 23.72 -9.37 10.96
C THR A 161 22.82 -9.96 12.04
N VAL A 162 21.52 -9.68 11.98
CA VAL A 162 20.54 -10.19 12.95
C VAL A 162 19.76 -11.40 12.44
N LEU A 163 19.66 -11.55 11.11
CA LEU A 163 18.95 -12.64 10.46
C LEU A 163 19.59 -12.98 9.12
N PHE A 164 19.67 -14.27 8.83
CA PHE A 164 20.05 -14.83 7.53
C PHE A 164 18.96 -15.80 7.08
N VAL A 165 18.52 -15.66 5.83
CA VAL A 165 17.51 -16.50 5.20
C VAL A 165 18.06 -17.03 3.86
N PRO A 166 18.19 -18.35 3.68
CA PRO A 166 18.72 -18.90 2.44
C PRO A 166 17.76 -18.68 1.27
N SER A 167 18.32 -18.50 0.06
CA SER A 167 17.56 -18.24 -1.18
C SER A 167 16.48 -19.27 -1.45
N ASP A 168 16.72 -20.53 -1.06
CA ASP A 168 15.90 -21.70 -1.37
C ASP A 168 14.49 -21.66 -0.75
N ILE A 169 14.29 -20.83 0.29
CA ILE A 169 12.98 -20.67 0.95
C ILE A 169 12.33 -19.31 0.68
N ILE A 170 12.93 -18.50 -0.20
CA ILE A 170 12.42 -17.18 -0.57
C ILE A 170 11.44 -17.36 -1.73
N LEU A 171 10.22 -16.84 -1.57
CA LEU A 171 9.24 -16.82 -2.64
C LEU A 171 9.52 -15.64 -3.56
N SER A 172 10.04 -15.90 -4.76
CA SER A 172 10.35 -14.90 -5.78
C SER A 172 9.27 -14.85 -6.87
N SER A 173 8.85 -13.64 -7.24
CA SER A 173 7.93 -13.41 -8.35
C SER A 173 8.54 -13.82 -9.70
N ASN A 174 9.84 -13.65 -9.88
CA ASN A 174 10.56 -14.09 -11.08
C ASN A 174 10.62 -15.61 -11.20
N GLN A 175 10.84 -16.31 -10.08
CA GLN A 175 10.77 -17.77 -10.06
C GLN A 175 9.35 -18.25 -10.35
N ALA A 176 8.35 -17.65 -9.70
CA ALA A 176 6.95 -17.96 -9.95
C ALA A 176 6.53 -17.66 -11.40
N TYR A 177 7.05 -16.59 -12.02
CA TYR A 177 6.87 -16.31 -13.44
C TYR A 177 7.41 -17.45 -14.33
N GLN A 178 8.64 -17.90 -14.08
CA GLN A 178 9.25 -19.01 -14.83
C GLN A 178 8.47 -20.31 -14.70
N GLU A 179 7.88 -20.57 -13.52
CA GLU A 179 7.07 -21.77 -13.26
C GLU A 179 5.67 -21.70 -13.88
N LEU A 180 5.04 -20.51 -13.90
CA LEU A 180 3.59 -20.38 -14.08
C LEU A 180 3.16 -19.73 -15.40
N SER A 181 4.01 -18.89 -16.01
CA SER A 181 3.64 -18.04 -17.16
C SER A 181 2.99 -18.81 -18.33
N GLU A 182 3.49 -19.99 -18.65
CA GLU A 182 2.92 -20.83 -19.71
C GLU A 182 1.47 -21.27 -19.44
N TYR A 183 1.07 -21.35 -18.16
CA TYR A 183 -0.22 -21.86 -17.72
C TYR A 183 -1.24 -20.76 -17.41
N ILE A 184 -0.80 -19.51 -17.24
CA ILE A 184 -1.67 -18.40 -16.79
C ILE A 184 -1.76 -17.23 -17.77
N ALA A 185 -1.26 -17.38 -19.01
CA ALA A 185 -1.33 -16.35 -20.05
C ALA A 185 -2.73 -15.68 -20.24
N PRO A 186 -3.87 -16.41 -20.18
CA PRO A 186 -5.19 -15.77 -20.24
C PRO A 186 -5.49 -14.83 -19.07
N ALA A 187 -4.96 -15.13 -17.88
CA ALA A 187 -5.08 -14.30 -16.69
C ALA A 187 -4.24 -13.03 -16.83
N GLU A 188 -3.02 -13.15 -17.34
CA GLU A 188 -2.14 -12.01 -17.66
C GLU A 188 -2.79 -11.06 -18.67
N GLU A 189 -3.35 -11.61 -19.75
CA GLU A 189 -4.05 -10.81 -20.76
C GLU A 189 -5.27 -10.08 -20.17
N PHE A 190 -5.99 -10.73 -19.25
CA PHE A 190 -7.07 -10.08 -18.53
C PHE A 190 -6.57 -8.92 -17.68
N LEU A 191 -5.54 -9.13 -16.85
CA LEU A 191 -4.97 -8.08 -16.00
C LEU A 191 -4.39 -6.94 -16.83
N GLY A 192 -3.76 -7.23 -17.96
CA GLY A 192 -3.24 -6.22 -18.89
C GLY A 192 -4.31 -5.28 -19.44
N ARG A 193 -5.55 -5.76 -19.63
CA ARG A 193 -6.69 -4.92 -20.05
C ARG A 193 -7.29 -4.08 -18.93
N MET A 194 -7.02 -4.44 -17.67
CA MET A 194 -7.57 -3.80 -16.48
C MET A 194 -6.55 -2.90 -15.78
N ASP A 195 -5.50 -2.47 -16.49
CA ASP A 195 -4.40 -1.65 -15.95
C ASP A 195 -3.68 -2.33 -14.76
N GLY A 196 -3.59 -3.67 -14.81
CA GLY A 196 -2.98 -4.50 -13.78
C GLY A 196 -1.56 -4.95 -14.11
N THR A 197 -0.94 -4.46 -15.18
CA THR A 197 0.39 -4.92 -15.64
C THR A 197 1.47 -4.70 -14.59
N ASP A 198 1.40 -3.58 -13.87
CA ASP A 198 2.38 -3.19 -12.85
C ASP A 198 2.32 -4.08 -11.59
N HIS A 199 1.33 -4.97 -11.53
CA HIS A 199 1.10 -5.88 -10.40
C HIS A 199 1.17 -7.35 -10.80
N LEU A 200 1.62 -7.66 -12.02
CA LEU A 200 1.85 -9.04 -12.45
C LEU A 200 2.82 -9.79 -11.52
N PRO A 201 3.96 -9.21 -11.04
CA PRO A 201 4.84 -9.88 -10.09
C PRO A 201 4.11 -10.41 -8.85
N GLN A 202 3.26 -9.58 -8.23
CA GLN A 202 2.46 -9.99 -7.07
C GLN A 202 1.33 -10.95 -7.45
N PHE A 203 0.84 -10.92 -8.69
CA PHE A 203 -0.11 -11.93 -9.18
C PHE A 203 0.54 -13.32 -9.24
N TYR A 204 1.79 -13.45 -9.69
CA TYR A 204 2.50 -14.73 -9.65
C TYR A 204 2.68 -15.24 -8.21
N LEU A 205 3.06 -14.35 -7.27
CA LEU A 205 3.12 -14.70 -5.85
C LEU A 205 1.75 -15.11 -5.31
N PHE A 206 0.68 -14.42 -5.68
CA PHE A 206 -0.70 -14.77 -5.31
C PHE A 206 -1.08 -16.18 -5.78
N ILE A 207 -0.79 -16.55 -7.03
CA ILE A 207 -1.05 -17.91 -7.54
C ILE A 207 -0.17 -18.94 -6.82
N LYS A 208 1.12 -18.65 -6.63
CA LYS A 208 2.05 -19.54 -5.93
C LYS A 208 1.57 -19.83 -4.51
N LEU A 209 1.17 -18.81 -3.76
CA LEU A 209 0.63 -18.96 -2.40
C LEU A 209 -0.68 -19.76 -2.38
N LEU A 210 -1.56 -19.61 -3.39
CA LEU A 210 -2.76 -20.45 -3.50
C LEU A 210 -2.42 -21.93 -3.73
N MET A 211 -1.38 -22.23 -4.51
CA MET A 211 -0.92 -23.61 -4.70
C MET A 211 -0.43 -24.22 -3.38
N GLU A 212 0.34 -23.46 -2.61
CA GLU A 212 0.82 -23.88 -1.28
C GLU A 212 -0.34 -24.02 -0.29
N TYR A 213 -1.31 -23.12 -0.32
CA TYR A 213 -2.54 -23.22 0.47
C TYR A 213 -3.32 -24.52 0.16
N GLU A 214 -3.52 -24.87 -1.12
CA GLU A 214 -4.20 -26.12 -1.50
C GLU A 214 -3.42 -27.39 -1.15
N ALA A 215 -2.10 -27.31 -1.05
CA ALA A 215 -1.28 -28.42 -0.59
C ALA A 215 -1.48 -28.70 0.91
N GLY A 216 -1.99 -27.72 1.68
CA GLY A 216 -2.24 -27.87 3.11
C GLY A 216 -0.98 -28.30 3.87
N ASP A 217 -1.11 -29.25 4.78
CA ASP A 217 -0.01 -29.84 5.54
C ASP A 217 1.08 -30.53 4.71
N GLN A 218 0.85 -30.74 3.40
CA GLN A 218 1.87 -31.22 2.46
C GLN A 218 2.69 -30.08 1.83
N SER A 219 2.29 -28.82 2.04
CA SER A 219 3.06 -27.67 1.57
C SER A 219 4.39 -27.58 2.32
N PHE A 220 5.46 -27.32 1.57
CA PHE A 220 6.74 -26.95 2.13
C PHE A 220 6.62 -25.73 3.06
N TYR A 221 5.73 -24.81 2.72
CA TYR A 221 5.51 -23.53 3.40
C TYR A 221 4.40 -23.59 4.47
N PHE A 222 3.84 -24.78 4.77
CA PHE A 222 2.69 -24.89 5.66
C PHE A 222 2.90 -24.22 7.02
N SER A 223 4.03 -24.49 7.69
CA SER A 223 4.32 -23.89 8.99
C SER A 223 4.42 -22.37 8.93
N TRP A 224 5.08 -21.82 7.90
CA TRP A 224 5.14 -20.38 7.69
C TRP A 224 3.77 -19.79 7.40
N LEU A 225 2.99 -20.35 6.47
CA LEU A 225 1.63 -19.91 6.16
C LEU A 225 0.72 -19.95 7.40
N ASN A 226 0.82 -21.01 8.20
CA ASN A 226 0.04 -21.17 9.42
C ASN A 226 0.43 -20.17 10.53
N SER A 227 1.61 -19.55 10.42
CA SER A 227 2.08 -18.50 11.33
C SER A 227 1.63 -17.08 10.95
N LEU A 228 1.06 -16.86 9.76
CA LEU A 228 0.73 -15.52 9.25
C LEU A 228 -0.51 -14.89 9.92
N PRO A 229 -0.70 -13.57 9.86
CA PRO A 229 -1.93 -12.94 10.37
C PRO A 229 -3.20 -13.48 9.71
N ARG A 230 -4.28 -13.59 10.49
CA ARG A 230 -5.64 -13.92 9.98
C ARG A 230 -6.48 -12.68 9.71
N SER A 231 -6.18 -11.59 10.41
CA SER A 231 -6.86 -10.31 10.29
C SER A 231 -5.98 -9.29 9.57
N TYR A 232 -6.56 -8.57 8.62
CA TYR A 232 -5.94 -7.45 7.92
C TYR A 232 -6.89 -6.26 7.89
N TYR A 233 -6.35 -5.05 7.99
CA TYR A 233 -7.14 -3.81 8.08
C TYR A 233 -6.94 -2.86 6.89
N ASN A 234 -6.22 -3.29 5.85
CA ASN A 234 -5.92 -2.47 4.68
C ASN A 234 -7.15 -2.25 3.76
N GLY A 235 -6.94 -1.56 2.64
CA GLY A 235 -8.00 -1.22 1.69
C GLY A 235 -8.79 -2.40 1.11
N ALA A 236 -8.16 -3.56 0.91
CA ALA A 236 -8.84 -4.76 0.41
C ALA A 236 -9.79 -5.40 1.45
N SER A 237 -9.59 -5.10 2.74
CA SER A 237 -10.47 -5.53 3.84
C SER A 237 -11.59 -4.53 4.17
N MET A 238 -11.56 -3.33 3.60
CA MET A 238 -12.54 -2.27 3.88
C MET A 238 -13.86 -2.48 3.12
N THR A 239 -14.97 -2.04 3.70
CA THR A 239 -16.28 -1.98 3.02
C THR A 239 -16.39 -0.66 2.23
N PRO A 240 -17.34 -0.54 1.27
CA PRO A 240 -17.56 0.72 0.55
C PRO A 240 -17.75 1.92 1.48
N PHE A 241 -18.48 1.74 2.60
CA PHE A 241 -18.70 2.79 3.58
C PHE A 241 -17.42 3.28 4.25
N CYS A 242 -16.42 2.42 4.45
CA CYS A 242 -15.12 2.83 4.99
C CYS A 242 -14.44 3.88 4.11
N TYR A 243 -14.60 3.81 2.78
CA TYR A 243 -13.99 4.79 1.87
C TYR A 243 -14.63 6.17 1.97
N GLU A 244 -15.94 6.23 2.25
CA GLU A 244 -16.68 7.49 2.48
C GLU A 244 -16.29 8.19 3.78
N CYS A 245 -15.56 7.48 4.65
CA CYS A 245 -15.06 7.95 5.93
C CYS A 245 -13.59 8.38 5.89
N LEU A 246 -12.94 8.25 4.73
CA LEU A 246 -11.52 8.55 4.55
C LEU A 246 -11.31 9.85 3.78
N PRO A 247 -10.20 10.55 4.01
CA PRO A 247 -9.81 11.67 3.18
C PRO A 247 -9.53 11.21 1.74
N PRO A 248 -9.72 12.07 0.72
CA PRO A 248 -9.76 11.66 -0.69
C PRO A 248 -8.57 10.80 -1.16
N LEU A 249 -7.33 11.15 -0.78
CA LEU A 249 -6.15 10.35 -1.14
C LEU A 249 -6.18 8.96 -0.50
N ALA A 250 -6.44 8.87 0.82
CA ALA A 250 -6.47 7.59 1.52
C ALA A 250 -7.62 6.70 0.99
N ALA A 251 -8.78 7.30 0.72
CA ALA A 251 -9.91 6.61 0.10
C ALA A 251 -9.53 6.05 -1.28
N THR A 252 -8.89 6.86 -2.12
CA THR A 252 -8.44 6.45 -3.47
C THR A 252 -7.44 5.30 -3.41
N LEU A 253 -6.44 5.38 -2.53
CA LEU A 253 -5.44 4.32 -2.36
C LEU A 253 -6.08 3.04 -1.84
N ALA A 254 -6.96 3.12 -0.84
CA ALA A 254 -7.64 1.96 -0.28
C ALA A 254 -8.59 1.29 -1.29
N MET A 255 -9.32 2.09 -2.09
CA MET A 255 -10.14 1.60 -3.19
C MET A 255 -9.31 0.91 -4.27
N LYS A 256 -8.12 1.43 -4.60
CA LYS A 256 -7.21 0.76 -5.55
C LYS A 256 -6.82 -0.64 -5.06
N GLU A 257 -6.53 -0.83 -3.77
CA GLU A 257 -6.26 -2.18 -3.24
C GLU A 257 -7.45 -3.12 -3.36
N ARG A 258 -8.66 -2.67 -3.05
CA ARG A 258 -9.87 -3.49 -3.24
C ARG A 258 -10.12 -3.83 -4.71
N THR A 259 -9.95 -2.86 -5.59
CA THR A 259 -10.11 -3.07 -7.04
C THR A 259 -9.10 -4.09 -7.56
N ARG A 260 -7.84 -4.03 -7.12
CA ARG A 260 -6.83 -5.04 -7.47
C ARG A 260 -7.23 -6.44 -7.01
N PHE A 261 -7.70 -6.58 -5.78
CA PHE A 261 -8.22 -7.87 -5.28
C PHE A 261 -9.34 -8.42 -6.16
N ILE A 262 -10.29 -7.57 -6.59
CA ILE A 262 -11.36 -7.96 -7.51
C ILE A 262 -10.77 -8.43 -8.83
N TYR A 263 -9.83 -7.71 -9.41
CA TYR A 263 -9.21 -8.08 -10.69
C TYR A 263 -8.45 -9.40 -10.60
N PHE A 264 -7.71 -9.64 -9.51
CA PHE A 264 -7.00 -10.90 -9.27
C PHE A 264 -7.98 -12.07 -9.14
N SER A 265 -9.07 -11.87 -8.40
CA SER A 265 -10.11 -12.89 -8.23
C SER A 265 -10.81 -13.23 -9.56
N GLU A 266 -11.02 -12.23 -10.43
CA GLU A 266 -11.59 -12.45 -11.76
C GLU A 266 -10.59 -13.13 -12.70
N ALA A 267 -9.32 -12.72 -12.70
CA ALA A 267 -8.26 -13.34 -13.51
C ALA A 267 -8.05 -14.82 -13.15
N LEU A 268 -8.10 -15.14 -11.84
CA LEU A 268 -7.96 -16.49 -11.32
C LEU A 268 -8.99 -17.49 -11.89
N LYS A 269 -10.16 -17.02 -12.36
CA LYS A 269 -11.18 -17.89 -12.98
C LYS A 269 -10.64 -18.59 -14.23
N THR A 270 -9.60 -18.05 -14.86
CA THR A 270 -8.96 -18.62 -16.05
C THR A 270 -7.81 -19.58 -15.75
N VAL A 271 -7.46 -19.79 -14.48
CA VAL A 271 -6.33 -20.63 -14.04
C VAL A 271 -6.81 -22.03 -13.69
N ASP A 272 -6.58 -23.02 -14.55
CA ASP A 272 -7.24 -24.33 -14.45
C ASP A 272 -6.74 -25.25 -13.31
N PHE A 273 -5.49 -25.07 -12.86
CA PHE A 273 -4.89 -25.97 -11.86
C PHE A 273 -5.22 -25.61 -10.41
N ILE A 274 -5.79 -24.43 -10.16
CA ILE A 274 -6.37 -24.07 -8.86
C ILE A 274 -7.81 -24.58 -8.81
N SER A 275 -8.18 -25.27 -7.73
CA SER A 275 -9.49 -25.91 -7.62
C SER A 275 -10.63 -24.89 -7.58
N ASP A 276 -11.78 -25.28 -8.12
CA ASP A 276 -13.00 -24.48 -8.05
C ASP A 276 -13.49 -24.24 -6.60
N GLN A 277 -13.11 -25.10 -5.66
CA GLN A 277 -13.41 -24.90 -4.26
C GLN A 277 -12.66 -23.66 -3.74
N THR A 278 -11.35 -23.60 -3.93
CA THR A 278 -10.50 -22.46 -3.55
C THR A 278 -10.93 -21.18 -4.26
N LYS A 279 -11.23 -21.23 -5.57
CA LYS A 279 -11.72 -20.07 -6.33
C LYS A 279 -13.05 -19.50 -5.81
N ARG A 280 -13.87 -20.31 -5.13
CA ARG A 280 -15.15 -19.88 -4.54
C ARG A 280 -15.01 -19.41 -3.09
N ASP A 281 -13.89 -19.72 -2.45
CA ASP A 281 -13.60 -19.31 -1.07
C ASP A 281 -13.06 -17.88 -1.05
N LYS A 282 -13.97 -16.91 -0.92
CA LYS A 282 -13.61 -15.49 -0.91
C LYS A 282 -12.68 -15.11 0.25
N ASP A 283 -12.75 -15.82 1.37
CA ASP A 283 -11.95 -15.51 2.55
C ASP A 283 -10.52 -16.02 2.35
N ALA A 284 -10.34 -17.22 1.80
CA ALA A 284 -9.03 -17.72 1.38
C ALA A 284 -8.40 -16.85 0.29
N LEU A 285 -9.14 -16.50 -0.76
CA LEU A 285 -8.61 -15.62 -1.82
C LEU A 285 -8.18 -14.27 -1.26
N LYS A 286 -9.01 -13.65 -0.40
CA LYS A 286 -8.65 -12.37 0.21
C LYS A 286 -7.43 -12.54 1.10
N TRP A 287 -7.40 -13.54 1.97
CA TRP A 287 -6.25 -13.80 2.84
C TRP A 287 -4.94 -13.96 2.06
N VAL A 288 -4.91 -14.77 1.00
CA VAL A 288 -3.71 -14.93 0.16
C VAL A 288 -3.32 -13.64 -0.56
N PHE A 289 -4.30 -12.88 -1.06
CA PHE A 289 -4.04 -11.57 -1.65
C PHE A 289 -3.35 -10.63 -0.65
N GLN A 290 -3.84 -10.61 0.59
CA GLN A 290 -3.25 -9.79 1.66
C GLN A 290 -1.84 -10.23 2.00
N VAL A 291 -1.59 -11.55 2.11
CA VAL A 291 -0.24 -12.08 2.30
C VAL A 291 0.70 -11.59 1.18
N ALA A 292 0.30 -11.77 -0.08
CA ALA A 292 1.11 -11.33 -1.21
C ALA A 292 1.40 -9.83 -1.16
N PHE A 293 0.41 -8.97 -0.89
CA PHE A 293 0.56 -7.51 -0.99
C PHE A 293 1.19 -6.86 0.24
N THR A 294 1.06 -7.47 1.41
CA THR A 294 1.56 -6.88 2.67
C THR A 294 2.91 -7.44 3.11
N ARG A 295 3.33 -8.59 2.55
CA ARG A 295 4.59 -9.25 2.94
C ARG A 295 5.61 -9.38 1.81
N SER A 296 5.24 -9.01 0.58
CA SER A 296 6.21 -8.90 -0.50
C SER A 296 6.81 -7.50 -0.59
N PHE A 297 8.08 -7.44 -0.95
CA PHE A 297 8.79 -6.20 -1.23
C PHE A 297 9.66 -6.38 -2.48
N GLU A 298 9.88 -5.28 -3.19
CA GLU A 298 10.64 -5.26 -4.44
C GLU A 298 12.14 -5.18 -4.17
N THR A 299 12.93 -5.97 -4.89
CA THR A 299 14.39 -5.86 -4.95
C THR A 299 14.83 -6.12 -6.38
N ASP A 300 15.45 -5.12 -7.02
CA ASP A 300 15.92 -5.19 -8.41
C ASP A 300 14.85 -5.66 -9.42
N GLY A 301 13.61 -5.20 -9.24
CA GLY A 301 12.46 -5.57 -10.09
C GLY A 301 11.83 -6.93 -9.77
N ASP A 302 12.37 -7.68 -8.81
CA ASP A 302 11.80 -8.92 -8.32
C ASP A 302 11.03 -8.69 -7.01
N TRP A 303 9.75 -9.05 -6.99
CA TRP A 303 8.96 -9.04 -5.76
C TRP A 303 9.20 -10.33 -4.99
N ARG A 304 9.60 -10.21 -3.73
CA ARG A 304 9.98 -11.33 -2.88
C ARG A 304 9.22 -11.34 -1.58
N ILE A 305 8.79 -12.51 -1.14
CA ILE A 305 8.41 -12.75 0.26
C ILE A 305 9.53 -13.56 0.89
N VAL A 306 10.12 -13.01 1.94
CA VAL A 306 11.22 -13.64 2.67
C VAL A 306 10.68 -14.07 4.04
N PRO A 307 10.37 -15.36 4.25
CA PRO A 307 9.95 -15.86 5.56
C PRO A 307 10.94 -15.45 6.66
N MET A 308 10.43 -15.12 7.84
CA MET A 308 11.15 -14.55 9.00
C MET A 308 11.58 -13.08 8.86
N VAL A 309 12.02 -12.64 7.68
CA VAL A 309 12.25 -11.20 7.43
C VAL A 309 10.91 -10.45 7.40
N ASP A 310 9.86 -11.06 6.86
CA ASP A 310 8.50 -10.52 6.82
C ASP A 310 7.81 -10.37 8.20
N MET A 311 8.53 -10.66 9.29
CA MET A 311 8.09 -10.41 10.67
C MET A 311 8.64 -9.08 11.24
N PHE A 312 9.60 -8.44 10.58
CA PHE A 312 10.03 -7.09 10.96
C PHE A 312 8.91 -6.11 10.65
N ASN A 313 8.49 -5.32 11.64
CA ASN A 313 7.49 -4.27 11.43
C ASN A 313 8.07 -3.07 10.69
N HIS A 314 7.19 -2.17 10.25
CA HIS A 314 7.59 -0.89 9.71
C HIS A 314 8.15 0.06 10.79
N GLY A 315 9.14 0.88 10.43
CA GLY A 315 9.47 2.10 11.15
C GLY A 315 9.94 3.21 10.21
N ALA A 316 9.56 4.46 10.51
CA ALA A 316 10.02 5.63 9.76
C ALA A 316 11.55 5.83 9.82
N GLU A 317 12.16 5.47 10.95
CA GLU A 317 13.61 5.42 11.15
C GLU A 317 14.05 3.98 11.44
N PRO A 318 14.16 3.13 10.41
CA PRO A 318 14.29 1.69 10.59
C PRO A 318 15.62 1.31 11.24
N GLU A 319 15.56 0.37 12.18
CA GLU A 319 16.72 -0.25 12.82
C GLU A 319 17.41 -1.29 11.92
N VAL A 320 16.70 -1.81 10.92
CA VAL A 320 17.14 -2.93 10.08
C VAL A 320 17.05 -2.57 8.60
N GLN A 321 18.06 -3.00 7.85
CA GLN A 321 18.07 -2.98 6.39
C GLN A 321 18.28 -4.39 5.83
N ILE A 322 17.70 -4.65 4.66
CA ILE A 322 17.76 -5.95 3.98
C ILE A 322 18.78 -5.90 2.85
N TYR A 323 19.56 -6.97 2.71
CA TYR A 323 20.58 -7.14 1.67
C TYR A 323 20.52 -8.55 1.09
N TYR A 324 20.82 -8.68 -0.19
CA TYR A 324 20.94 -9.98 -0.86
C TYR A 324 22.35 -10.19 -1.39
N ASP A 325 22.90 -11.39 -1.22
CA ASP A 325 24.17 -11.77 -1.85
C ASP A 325 23.97 -12.26 -3.30
N ASP A 326 25.08 -12.57 -3.98
CA ASP A 326 25.09 -13.03 -5.37
C ASP A 326 24.38 -14.38 -5.57
N GLU A 327 24.19 -15.14 -4.50
CA GLU A 327 23.49 -16.43 -4.48
C GLU A 327 21.98 -16.25 -4.20
N GLY A 328 21.55 -15.02 -3.90
CA GLY A 328 20.17 -14.68 -3.59
C GLY A 328 19.78 -14.93 -2.14
N ASN A 329 20.72 -15.23 -1.26
CA ASN A 329 20.44 -15.33 0.18
C ASN A 329 20.15 -13.94 0.73
N CYS A 330 19.22 -13.87 1.67
CA CYS A 330 18.78 -12.62 2.29
C CYS A 330 19.41 -12.46 3.67
N TYR A 331 19.86 -11.25 3.97
CA TYR A 331 20.44 -10.85 5.25
C TYR A 331 19.72 -9.62 5.75
N ALA A 332 19.52 -9.56 7.06
CA ALA A 332 19.06 -8.38 7.76
C ALA A 332 20.18 -7.84 8.64
N TYR A 333 20.54 -6.56 8.48
CA TYR A 333 21.60 -5.91 9.25
C TYR A 333 21.06 -4.74 10.04
N THR A 334 21.59 -4.52 11.25
CA THR A 334 21.32 -3.28 11.99
C THR A 334 21.92 -2.07 11.28
N THR A 335 21.18 -0.95 11.25
CA THR A 335 21.63 0.32 10.65
C THR A 335 22.28 1.26 11.68
N LYS A 336 22.10 0.97 12.97
CA LYS A 336 22.55 1.75 14.12
C LYS A 336 22.70 0.80 15.32
N ASP A 337 23.32 1.27 16.40
CA ASP A 337 23.30 0.54 17.67
C ASP A 337 21.84 0.45 18.17
N VAL A 338 21.39 -0.75 18.54
CA VAL A 338 20.03 -1.02 18.99
C VAL A 338 20.07 -1.54 20.43
N PRO A 339 19.51 -0.80 21.41
CA PRO A 339 19.45 -1.25 22.80
C PRO A 339 18.54 -2.47 22.98
N ALA A 340 18.86 -3.32 23.95
CA ALA A 340 18.01 -4.42 24.39
C ALA A 340 16.58 -3.92 24.72
N GLY A 341 15.57 -4.69 24.33
CA GLY A 341 14.15 -4.38 24.44
C GLY A 341 13.60 -3.47 23.33
N SER A 342 14.45 -2.92 22.45
CA SER A 342 14.00 -2.06 21.35
C SER A 342 13.45 -2.87 20.18
N PRO A 343 12.49 -2.33 19.40
CA PRO A 343 12.00 -3.01 18.21
C PRO A 343 13.07 -3.07 17.12
N LEU A 344 13.06 -4.15 16.34
CA LEU A 344 13.79 -4.25 15.09
C LEU A 344 12.80 -4.04 13.95
N ARG A 345 12.93 -2.92 13.23
CA ARG A 345 11.99 -2.53 12.17
C ARG A 345 12.72 -2.26 10.87
N MET A 346 12.02 -2.51 9.76
CA MET A 346 12.47 -2.15 8.41
C MET A 346 11.59 -1.07 7.81
N SER A 347 12.02 -0.44 6.71
CA SER A 347 11.13 0.44 5.97
C SER A 347 10.25 -0.37 5.00
N TYR A 348 8.95 -0.09 5.00
CA TYR A 348 7.98 -0.63 4.04
C TYR A 348 7.72 0.34 2.89
N GLY A 349 8.25 1.57 2.97
CA GLY A 349 7.99 2.61 1.98
C GLY A 349 8.32 4.00 2.52
N ASP A 350 7.85 5.01 1.79
CA ASP A 350 8.05 6.42 2.15
C ASP A 350 7.41 6.75 3.51
N PRO A 351 8.21 7.13 4.53
CA PRO A 351 7.71 7.43 5.87
C PRO A 351 6.85 8.70 5.91
N THR A 352 6.89 9.54 4.87
CA THR A 352 6.07 10.76 4.74
C THR A 352 4.69 10.48 4.13
N ASN A 353 4.42 9.22 3.74
CA ASN A 353 3.15 8.81 3.14
C ASN A 353 2.37 7.79 4.01
N PRO A 354 1.91 8.20 5.21
CA PRO A 354 1.14 7.32 6.08
C PRO A 354 -0.19 6.87 5.45
N SER A 355 -0.73 7.62 4.46
CA SER A 355 -1.91 7.20 3.70
C SER A 355 -1.65 5.97 2.83
N HIS A 356 -0.46 5.84 2.24
CA HIS A 356 -0.07 4.63 1.51
C HIS A 356 0.09 3.45 2.47
N LEU A 357 0.80 3.63 3.59
CA LEU A 357 1.00 2.57 4.58
C LEU A 357 -0.34 2.04 5.13
N PHE A 358 -1.24 2.96 5.47
CA PHE A 358 -2.61 2.67 5.86
C PHE A 358 -3.38 1.88 4.79
N ALA A 359 -3.35 2.34 3.54
CA ALA A 359 -4.11 1.71 2.47
C ALA A 359 -3.56 0.32 2.08
N ARG A 360 -2.23 0.16 2.03
CA ARG A 360 -1.54 -1.06 1.59
C ARG A 360 -1.39 -2.08 2.71
N TYR A 361 -0.92 -1.67 3.88
CA TYR A 361 -0.55 -2.58 4.96
C TYR A 361 -1.58 -2.62 6.10
N GLY A 362 -2.46 -1.63 6.19
CA GLY A 362 -3.54 -1.64 7.19
C GLY A 362 -3.10 -1.23 8.59
N PHE A 363 -2.13 -0.35 8.70
CA PHE A 363 -1.75 0.29 9.96
C PHE A 363 -1.45 1.78 9.75
N LEU A 364 -1.45 2.55 10.83
CA LEU A 364 -1.01 3.94 10.83
C LEU A 364 0.38 4.00 11.46
N ASP A 365 1.37 4.55 10.75
CA ASP A 365 2.64 4.89 11.38
C ASP A 365 2.51 6.25 12.08
N GLU A 366 2.31 6.23 13.40
CA GLU A 366 2.24 7.45 14.20
C GLU A 366 3.59 8.18 14.25
N THR A 367 4.70 7.50 13.92
CA THR A 367 6.04 8.10 13.85
C THR A 367 6.31 8.80 12.53
N SER A 368 5.41 8.70 11.54
CA SER A 368 5.52 9.46 10.29
C SER A 368 5.76 10.95 10.57
N PRO A 369 6.83 11.55 10.01
CA PRO A 369 7.19 12.95 10.30
C PRO A 369 6.31 13.95 9.53
N ALA A 370 5.65 13.49 8.46
CA ALA A 370 4.86 14.34 7.58
C ALA A 370 3.69 13.58 6.93
N THR A 371 2.82 14.33 6.27
CA THR A 371 1.79 13.78 5.37
C THR A 371 1.62 14.68 4.15
N PHE A 372 1.21 14.10 3.01
CA PHE A 372 0.81 14.88 1.85
C PHE A 372 -0.25 15.94 2.22
N CYS A 373 -0.07 17.18 1.74
CA CYS A 373 -0.90 18.35 2.03
C CYS A 373 -2.36 18.26 1.54
N LYS A 374 -2.74 17.22 0.79
CA LYS A 374 -4.10 16.96 0.30
C LYS A 374 -4.64 18.02 -0.67
N ILE A 375 -3.77 18.80 -1.30
CA ILE A 375 -4.13 19.69 -2.42
C ILE A 375 -4.29 18.85 -3.69
N MET A 376 -5.53 18.67 -4.13
CA MET A 376 -5.89 17.84 -5.29
C MET A 376 -6.16 18.72 -6.51
N LEU A 377 -5.20 18.79 -7.43
CA LEU A 377 -5.27 19.54 -8.69
C LEU A 377 -5.20 18.57 -9.86
N THR A 378 -5.79 18.93 -11.00
CA THR A 378 -5.58 18.18 -12.25
C THR A 378 -4.10 18.29 -12.65
N PRO A 379 -3.36 17.17 -12.73
CA PRO A 379 -1.94 17.22 -13.06
C PRO A 379 -1.72 17.83 -14.45
N THR A 380 -0.86 18.85 -14.52
CA THR A 380 -0.30 19.34 -15.78
C THR A 380 1.18 19.03 -15.80
N LYS A 381 1.80 18.95 -16.98
CA LYS A 381 3.26 18.73 -17.09
C LYS A 381 4.04 19.73 -16.24
N GLN A 382 3.63 21.00 -16.25
CA GLN A 382 4.30 22.07 -15.51
C GLN A 382 4.17 21.89 -13.99
N LEU A 383 2.97 21.54 -13.50
CA LEU A 383 2.77 21.24 -12.08
C LEU A 383 3.65 20.06 -11.64
N VAL A 384 3.69 19.00 -12.42
CA VAL A 384 4.51 17.81 -12.13
C VAL A 384 6.00 18.16 -12.14
N ASP A 385 6.47 18.92 -13.14
CA ASP A 385 7.86 19.40 -13.21
C ASP A 385 8.23 20.26 -11.98
N MET A 386 7.26 21.02 -11.45
CA MET A 386 7.40 21.83 -10.23
C MET A 386 7.32 21.04 -8.91
N GLY A 387 7.11 19.72 -8.96
CA GLY A 387 7.02 18.88 -7.78
C GLY A 387 5.61 18.67 -7.24
N TYR A 388 4.57 18.82 -8.07
CA TYR A 388 3.22 18.35 -7.75
C TYR A 388 3.21 16.81 -7.65
N ASP A 389 3.57 16.31 -6.47
CA ASP A 389 3.66 14.90 -6.14
C ASP A 389 3.39 14.67 -4.64
N HIS A 390 2.80 13.52 -4.30
CA HIS A 390 2.41 13.24 -2.92
C HIS A 390 3.61 13.06 -1.96
N SER A 391 4.79 12.73 -2.48
CA SER A 391 6.03 12.56 -1.69
C SER A 391 6.77 13.89 -1.48
N ARG A 392 6.37 14.95 -2.19
CA ARG A 392 7.05 16.26 -2.16
C ARG A 392 6.22 17.36 -1.54
N MET A 393 4.91 17.34 -1.77
CA MET A 393 4.00 18.35 -1.23
C MET A 393 3.54 18.00 0.19
N LEU A 394 4.40 18.26 1.17
CA LEU A 394 4.28 17.75 2.53
C LEU A 394 3.92 18.83 3.54
N PHE A 395 3.14 18.41 4.55
CA PHE A 395 2.96 19.09 5.81
C PHE A 395 3.65 18.28 6.92
N TYR A 396 4.50 18.94 7.70
CA TYR A 396 5.27 18.32 8.76
C TYR A 396 4.48 18.31 10.08
N LYS A 397 4.31 17.13 10.66
CA LYS A 397 3.43 16.88 11.81
C LYS A 397 3.87 17.65 13.04
N ASP A 398 5.16 17.60 13.36
CA ASP A 398 5.68 18.08 14.64
C ASP A 398 5.98 19.59 14.63
N THR A 399 6.32 20.15 13.47
CA THR A 399 6.68 21.57 13.34
C THR A 399 5.55 22.42 12.79
N GLY A 400 4.63 21.83 12.02
CA GLY A 400 3.66 22.57 11.21
C GLY A 400 4.27 23.21 9.97
N ASP A 401 5.54 22.91 9.64
CA ASP A 401 6.18 23.42 8.42
C ASP A 401 5.48 22.91 7.17
N VAL A 402 5.66 23.67 6.08
CA VAL A 402 5.10 23.39 4.76
C VAL A 402 6.26 23.31 3.76
N SER A 403 6.35 22.21 3.01
CA SER A 403 7.36 22.03 1.95
C SER A 403 7.28 23.15 0.91
N GLU A 404 8.42 23.51 0.32
CA GLU A 404 8.52 24.53 -0.73
C GLU A 404 7.60 24.23 -1.92
N GLU A 405 7.45 22.96 -2.29
CA GLU A 405 6.59 22.52 -3.40
C GLU A 405 5.11 22.88 -3.21
N VAL A 406 4.62 22.92 -1.97
CA VAL A 406 3.25 23.37 -1.70
C VAL A 406 3.10 24.85 -2.03
N TRP A 407 4.05 25.66 -1.59
CA TRP A 407 4.06 27.09 -1.88
C TRP A 407 4.19 27.36 -3.37
N ASP A 408 5.09 26.65 -4.06
CA ASP A 408 5.30 26.76 -5.50
C ASP A 408 4.05 26.42 -6.29
N VAL A 409 3.39 25.31 -5.97
CA VAL A 409 2.16 24.88 -6.65
C VAL A 409 1.02 25.86 -6.42
N LEU A 410 0.81 26.31 -5.17
CA LEU A 410 -0.23 27.30 -4.87
C LEU A 410 0.00 28.61 -5.61
N LEU A 411 1.24 29.12 -5.59
CA LEU A 411 1.61 30.34 -6.31
C LEU A 411 1.41 30.17 -7.82
N TYR A 412 1.84 29.04 -8.38
CA TYR A 412 1.64 28.74 -9.80
C TYR A 412 0.16 28.76 -10.19
N GLN A 413 -0.73 28.26 -9.33
CA GLN A 413 -2.18 28.31 -9.52
C GLN A 413 -2.72 29.75 -9.44
N ILE A 414 -2.28 30.55 -8.47
CA ILE A 414 -2.70 31.96 -8.33
C ILE A 414 -2.33 32.79 -9.57
N LEU A 415 -1.14 32.54 -10.13
CA LEU A 415 -0.64 33.21 -11.32
C LEU A 415 -1.39 32.81 -12.61
N GLU A 416 -2.34 31.86 -12.58
CA GLU A 416 -3.12 31.50 -13.77
C GLU A 416 -3.86 32.68 -14.41
N SER A 417 -4.19 33.69 -13.61
CA SER A 417 -4.79 34.95 -14.03
C SER A 417 -3.84 35.83 -14.85
N ASN A 418 -2.51 35.66 -14.71
CA ASN A 418 -1.47 36.37 -15.43
C ASN A 418 -0.47 35.40 -16.07
N LYS A 419 -0.78 34.94 -17.30
CA LYS A 419 0.03 33.94 -18.01
C LYS A 419 1.49 34.32 -18.26
N ASN A 420 1.81 35.62 -18.30
CA ASN A 420 3.20 36.05 -18.48
C ASN A 420 4.01 35.80 -17.21
N GLU A 421 3.45 36.14 -16.05
CA GLU A 421 4.08 35.92 -14.75
C GLU A 421 4.10 34.44 -14.37
N GLN A 422 3.01 33.72 -14.64
CA GLN A 422 2.98 32.25 -14.47
C GLN A 422 4.13 31.58 -15.24
N ARG A 423 4.34 31.97 -16.51
CA ARG A 423 5.44 31.44 -17.32
C ARG A 423 6.80 31.87 -16.77
N ALA A 424 6.97 33.12 -16.39
CA ALA A 424 8.23 33.62 -15.84
C ALA A 424 8.61 32.91 -14.52
N PHE A 425 7.64 32.69 -13.64
CA PHE A 425 7.83 31.93 -12.40
C PHE A 425 8.23 30.48 -12.68
N TYR A 426 7.53 29.81 -13.60
CA TYR A 426 7.88 28.45 -14.03
C TYR A 426 9.29 28.37 -14.63
N GLU A 427 9.65 29.30 -15.52
CA GLU A 427 10.99 29.36 -16.11
C GLU A 427 12.08 29.58 -15.04
N ALA A 428 11.83 30.45 -14.06
CA ALA A 428 12.72 30.67 -12.94
C ALA A 428 12.91 29.40 -12.08
N HIS A 429 11.80 28.69 -11.78
CA HIS A 429 11.85 27.40 -11.09
C HIS A 429 12.71 26.38 -11.86
N MET A 430 12.43 26.20 -13.16
CA MET A 430 13.15 25.22 -14.00
C MET A 430 14.63 25.57 -14.22
N ALA A 431 14.99 26.86 -14.19
CA ALA A 431 16.36 27.33 -14.31
C ALA A 431 17.14 27.31 -12.99
N GLY A 432 16.49 27.05 -11.85
CA GLY A 432 17.10 27.19 -10.52
C GLY A 432 17.40 28.65 -10.13
N ASP A 433 16.69 29.62 -10.74
CA ASP A 433 16.83 31.04 -10.43
C ASP A 433 16.11 31.38 -9.12
N SER A 434 16.82 31.14 -8.02
CA SER A 434 16.32 31.36 -6.66
C SER A 434 15.95 32.82 -6.37
N GLU A 435 16.58 33.80 -7.02
CA GLU A 435 16.31 35.23 -6.79
C GLU A 435 14.96 35.61 -7.40
N THR A 436 14.75 35.28 -8.67
CA THR A 436 13.47 35.55 -9.36
C THR A 436 12.33 34.77 -8.70
N LYS A 437 12.55 33.51 -8.35
CA LYS A 437 11.57 32.69 -7.63
C LYS A 437 11.19 33.31 -6.28
N SER A 438 12.18 33.76 -5.50
CA SER A 438 11.95 34.42 -4.21
C SER A 438 11.21 35.75 -4.38
N TYR A 439 11.50 36.50 -5.44
CA TYR A 439 10.78 37.74 -5.76
C TYR A 439 9.28 37.49 -5.98
N PHE A 440 8.91 36.46 -6.75
CA PHE A 440 7.51 36.09 -6.93
C PHE A 440 6.85 35.69 -5.60
N HIS A 441 7.50 34.84 -4.80
CA HIS A 441 6.98 34.45 -3.49
C HIS A 441 6.74 35.63 -2.56
N GLN A 442 7.65 36.62 -2.51
CA GLN A 442 7.48 37.82 -1.68
C GLN A 442 6.32 38.69 -2.16
N ASN A 443 6.15 38.87 -3.47
CA ASN A 443 5.09 39.72 -4.02
C ASN A 443 3.70 39.12 -3.87
N TYR A 444 3.59 37.79 -3.92
CA TYR A 444 2.33 37.05 -3.88
C TYR A 444 2.11 36.32 -2.55
N PHE A 445 2.89 36.66 -1.51
CA PHE A 445 2.85 35.95 -0.24
C PHE A 445 1.48 36.03 0.42
N SER A 446 0.83 37.19 0.36
CA SER A 446 -0.49 37.40 0.97
C SER A 446 -1.56 36.50 0.34
N GLU A 447 -1.57 36.42 -0.99
CA GLU A 447 -2.51 35.61 -1.76
C GLU A 447 -2.25 34.12 -1.55
N THR A 448 -0.98 33.72 -1.53
CA THR A 448 -0.58 32.31 -1.37
C THR A 448 -0.84 31.82 0.04
N SER A 449 -0.56 32.65 1.06
CA SER A 449 -0.89 32.37 2.46
C SER A 449 -2.40 32.28 2.68
N ALA A 450 -3.18 33.19 2.07
CA ALA A 450 -4.65 33.12 2.14
C ALA A 450 -5.19 31.83 1.48
N ALA A 451 -4.67 31.45 0.32
CA ALA A 451 -5.05 30.21 -0.36
C ALA A 451 -4.70 28.96 0.48
N LEU A 452 -3.54 28.95 1.13
CA LEU A 452 -3.15 27.88 2.06
C LEU A 452 -4.12 27.83 3.26
N GLN A 453 -4.44 28.98 3.85
CA GLN A 453 -5.36 29.06 4.99
C GLN A 453 -6.75 28.53 4.61
N ASP A 454 -7.29 28.97 3.48
CA ASP A 454 -8.60 28.54 2.99
C ASP A 454 -8.64 27.02 2.79
N HIS A 455 -7.57 26.45 2.21
CA HIS A 455 -7.42 25.00 2.04
C HIS A 455 -7.40 24.27 3.40
N VAL A 456 -6.54 24.70 4.32
CA VAL A 456 -6.40 24.08 5.65
C VAL A 456 -7.72 24.15 6.42
N ASP A 457 -8.39 25.30 6.42
CA ASP A 457 -9.66 25.50 7.12
C ASP A 457 -10.81 24.68 6.51
N SER A 458 -10.86 24.57 5.18
CA SER A 458 -11.84 23.71 4.53
C SER A 458 -11.61 22.25 4.85
N PHE A 459 -10.36 21.80 4.75
CA PHE A 459 -10.04 20.40 4.96
C PHE A 459 -10.23 19.95 6.41
N LEU A 460 -9.96 20.81 7.39
CA LEU A 460 -10.28 20.53 8.79
C LEU A 460 -11.77 20.30 9.03
N ARG A 461 -12.65 21.08 8.35
CA ARG A 461 -14.11 20.85 8.42
C ARG A 461 -14.50 19.52 7.80
N ASP A 462 -13.88 19.15 6.69
CA ASP A 462 -14.13 17.86 6.03
C ASP A 462 -13.71 16.70 6.94
N LEU A 463 -12.54 16.78 7.59
CA LEU A 463 -12.08 15.78 8.57
C LEU A 463 -13.02 15.62 9.77
N ASP A 464 -13.60 16.72 10.27
CA ASP A 464 -14.61 16.66 11.33
C ASP A 464 -15.89 15.96 10.85
N GLU A 465 -16.30 16.15 9.60
CA GLU A 465 -17.42 15.41 9.03
C GLU A 465 -17.10 13.93 8.86
N LEU A 466 -15.94 13.60 8.29
CA LEU A 466 -15.49 12.22 8.09
C LEU A 466 -15.42 11.46 9.42
N SER A 467 -14.81 12.07 10.45
CA SER A 467 -14.73 11.47 11.79
C SER A 467 -16.10 11.28 12.42
N ARG A 468 -17.04 12.21 12.20
CA ARG A 468 -18.43 12.06 12.67
C ARG A 468 -19.15 10.87 12.01
N LYS A 469 -18.89 10.62 10.71
CA LYS A 469 -19.44 9.44 10.01
C LYS A 469 -18.94 8.14 10.64
N VAL A 470 -17.65 8.06 10.97
CA VAL A 470 -17.08 6.86 11.59
C VAL A 470 -17.61 6.64 13.00
N SER A 471 -17.72 7.69 13.80
CA SER A 471 -18.23 7.60 15.19
C SER A 471 -19.70 7.15 15.27
N ALA A 472 -20.43 7.18 14.16
CA ALA A 472 -21.80 6.67 14.09
C ALA A 472 -21.87 5.15 13.80
N LEU A 473 -20.73 4.49 13.55
CA LEU A 473 -20.67 3.07 13.21
C LEU A 473 -20.65 2.17 14.45
N ASP A 474 -21.26 0.99 14.33
CA ASP A 474 -21.00 -0.11 15.25
C ASP A 474 -19.63 -0.74 14.93
N ILE A 475 -18.76 -0.82 15.92
CA ILE A 475 -17.42 -1.41 15.79
C ILE A 475 -17.46 -2.89 15.41
N ASN A 476 -18.53 -3.60 15.77
CA ASN A 476 -18.68 -5.02 15.44
C ASN A 476 -18.95 -5.22 13.95
N ASP A 477 -19.71 -4.31 13.34
CA ASP A 477 -19.99 -4.34 11.90
C ASP A 477 -18.85 -3.69 11.09
N HIS A 478 -18.13 -2.75 11.71
CA HIS A 478 -17.03 -2.00 11.10
C HIS A 478 -15.76 -2.05 11.95
N PRO A 479 -15.08 -3.21 12.05
CA PRO A 479 -13.89 -3.37 12.89
C PRO A 479 -12.70 -2.52 12.44
N ARG A 480 -12.77 -1.86 11.28
CA ARG A 480 -11.74 -0.95 10.75
C ARG A 480 -11.96 0.50 11.19
N ALA A 481 -13.13 0.81 11.79
CA ALA A 481 -13.48 2.15 12.26
C ALA A 481 -12.44 2.78 13.20
N PRO A 482 -11.85 2.06 14.19
CA PRO A 482 -10.82 2.65 15.06
C PRO A 482 -9.58 3.10 14.30
N LEU A 483 -9.12 2.30 13.33
CA LEU A 483 -7.95 2.65 12.51
C LEU A 483 -8.24 3.85 11.60
N ILE A 484 -9.45 3.93 11.02
CA ILE A 484 -9.88 5.08 10.22
C ILE A 484 -9.92 6.36 11.07
N LEU A 485 -10.48 6.29 12.29
CA LEU A 485 -10.48 7.43 13.22
C LEU A 485 -9.07 7.88 13.57
N SER A 486 -8.18 6.94 13.86
CA SER A 486 -6.78 7.24 14.19
C SER A 486 -6.07 7.92 13.02
N HIS A 487 -6.30 7.44 11.78
CA HIS A 487 -5.77 8.07 10.56
C HIS A 487 -6.30 9.50 10.37
N ASN A 488 -7.62 9.69 10.51
CA ASN A 488 -8.24 11.01 10.37
C ASN A 488 -7.71 11.98 11.42
N GLU A 489 -7.53 11.52 12.66
CA GLU A 489 -7.01 12.34 13.75
C GLU A 489 -5.54 12.72 13.51
N PHE A 490 -4.70 11.79 13.06
CA PHE A 490 -3.31 12.08 12.68
C PHE A 490 -3.22 13.19 11.63
N VAL A 491 -4.03 13.09 10.57
CA VAL A 491 -4.06 14.11 9.51
C VAL A 491 -4.58 15.44 10.07
N LYS A 492 -5.63 15.40 10.89
CA LYS A 492 -6.20 16.59 11.53
C LYS A 492 -5.17 17.32 12.39
N GLN A 493 -4.45 16.62 13.24
CA GLN A 493 -3.42 17.21 14.10
C GLN A 493 -2.30 17.84 13.27
N THR A 494 -1.88 17.19 12.18
CA THR A 494 -0.89 17.76 11.25
C THR A 494 -1.39 19.08 10.63
N PHE A 495 -2.66 19.13 10.21
CA PHE A 495 -3.25 20.35 9.64
C PHE A 495 -3.44 21.46 10.69
N LEU A 496 -3.75 21.10 11.93
CA LEU A 496 -3.82 22.06 13.04
C LEU A 496 -2.45 22.68 13.34
N ALA A 497 -1.37 21.89 13.29
CA ALA A 497 0.00 22.39 13.43
C ALA A 497 0.35 23.39 12.32
N VAL A 498 0.03 23.05 11.06
CA VAL A 498 0.22 23.95 9.90
C VAL A 498 -0.57 25.24 10.07
N LYS A 499 -1.83 25.15 10.51
CA LYS A 499 -2.68 26.31 10.78
C LYS A 499 -2.08 27.21 11.85
N ALA A 500 -1.60 26.63 12.94
CA ALA A 500 -1.02 27.38 14.06
C ALA A 500 0.21 28.18 13.64
N LEU A 501 1.07 27.61 12.78
CA LEU A 501 2.31 28.25 12.34
C LEU A 501 2.11 29.22 11.17
N ASN A 502 1.32 28.85 10.15
CA ASN A 502 1.33 29.52 8.85
C ASN A 502 0.10 30.38 8.58
N CYS A 503 -0.97 30.26 9.38
CA CYS A 503 -2.20 31.00 9.16
C CYS A 503 -2.35 32.16 10.16
N PRO A 504 -2.77 33.36 9.71
CA PRO A 504 -3.12 34.47 10.59
C PRO A 504 -4.09 34.04 11.69
N GLN A 505 -3.73 34.31 12.95
CA GLN A 505 -4.64 34.10 14.06
C GLN A 505 -5.72 35.20 14.07
N PRO A 506 -6.99 34.88 14.34
CA PRO A 506 -8.02 35.90 14.51
C PRO A 506 -7.62 36.81 15.69
N VAL A 507 -7.56 38.12 15.43
CA VAL A 507 -7.18 39.18 16.39
C VAL A 507 -8.23 39.34 17.47
#